data_AF-A0A9N9JBJ0-F1
#
_entry.id   AF-A0A9N9JBJ0-F1
#
_cell.length_a   1.000
_cell.length_b   1.000
_cell.length_c   1.000
_cell.angle_alpha   90.00
_cell.angle_beta   90.00
_cell.angle_gamma   90.00
#
_symmetry.space_group_name_H-M   'P 1'
#
loop_
_entity.id
_entity.type
_entity.pdbx_description
1 polymer ?
#
loop_
_entity_poly.entity_id
_entity_poly.type
_entity_poly.pdbx_seq_one_letter_code
_entity_poly.pdbx_strand_id
1 'polypeptide(L)'
;MSKRTRQQKDSEEEVVEETSPCKIPKFSDETYEFYLKQKNWMLQKDIRQKSFELAFPNSDERLEFMKNLLRYYEVIEKEYDDVDKIIPLDRNHAFYFKMQEWKSKVLSGPLNGASNDVTNLEKLIKKLEREKKLFV
;
A
#
# COMPACT_ATOMS: atom_id res chain seq x y z
N MET A 1 53.62 -44.05 -0.30
CA MET A 1 52.60 -42.97 -0.20
C MET A 1 53.39 -41.67 -0.05
N SER A 2 53.20 -40.55 -0.75
CA SER A 2 52.12 -40.02 -1.54
C SER A 2 52.73 -39.04 -2.58
N LYS A 3 52.26 -39.20 -3.81
CA LYS A 3 52.10 -38.28 -4.95
C LYS A 3 52.47 -36.78 -4.83
N ARG A 4 53.05 -36.29 -5.95
CA ARG A 4 52.70 -35.07 -6.72
C ARG A 4 53.11 -33.70 -6.12
N THR A 5 53.38 -32.62 -6.86
CA THR A 5 53.50 -32.29 -8.30
C THR A 5 54.08 -30.87 -8.39
N ARG A 6 54.83 -30.61 -9.46
CA ARG A 6 55.31 -29.30 -9.93
C ARG A 6 54.23 -28.57 -10.74
N GLN A 7 54.01 -27.26 -10.51
CA GLN A 7 53.61 -26.17 -11.44
C GLN A 7 53.19 -24.97 -10.56
N GLN A 8 53.83 -23.78 -10.58
CA GLN A 8 53.97 -22.75 -11.63
C GLN A 8 52.66 -21.97 -11.89
N LYS A 9 52.69 -20.65 -11.62
CA LYS A 9 51.74 -19.58 -12.05
C LYS A 9 50.33 -19.69 -11.43
N ASP A 10 49.64 -18.61 -11.05
CA ASP A 10 49.49 -17.30 -11.67
C ASP A 10 49.34 -16.18 -10.64
N SER A 11 49.78 -14.99 -11.05
CA SER A 11 49.42 -13.71 -10.50
C SER A 11 47.90 -13.56 -10.51
N GLU A 12 47.28 -13.37 -9.35
CA GLU A 12 45.89 -12.91 -9.27
C GLU A 12 45.86 -11.46 -9.77
N GLU A 13 45.57 -11.29 -11.05
CA GLU A 13 44.98 -10.06 -11.58
C GLU A 13 43.65 -9.86 -10.84
N GLU A 14 43.64 -8.86 -9.97
CA GLU A 14 42.44 -8.27 -9.40
C GLU A 14 41.60 -7.72 -10.58
N VAL A 15 40.65 -8.53 -11.05
CA VAL A 15 39.60 -8.06 -11.96
C VAL A 15 38.72 -7.12 -11.15
N VAL A 16 39.11 -5.85 -11.12
CA VAL A 16 38.22 -4.75 -10.79
C VAL A 16 37.17 -4.77 -11.89
N GLU A 17 36.05 -5.43 -11.63
CA GLU A 17 34.86 -5.33 -12.45
C GLU A 17 34.48 -3.84 -12.45
N GLU A 18 34.86 -3.14 -13.53
CA GLU A 18 34.44 -1.77 -13.79
C GLU A 18 32.92 -1.77 -13.81
N THR A 19 32.31 -1.47 -12.66
CA THR A 19 30.90 -1.17 -12.58
C THR A 19 30.69 0.05 -13.45
N SER A 20 30.21 -0.20 -14.67
CA SER A 20 29.83 0.85 -15.62
C SER A 20 29.05 1.92 -14.87
N PRO A 21 29.43 3.21 -15.01
CA PRO A 21 28.75 4.28 -14.29
C PRO A 21 27.27 4.23 -14.64
N CYS A 22 26.46 3.89 -13.63
CA CYS A 22 25.01 3.91 -13.70
C CYS A 22 24.63 5.34 -14.13
N LYS A 23 24.26 5.51 -15.40
CA LYS A 23 23.92 6.83 -15.95
C LYS A 23 22.66 7.30 -15.22
N ILE A 24 22.85 8.13 -14.20
CA ILE A 24 21.75 8.76 -13.48
C ILE A 24 20.90 9.48 -14.54
N PRO A 25 19.59 9.18 -14.64
CA PRO A 25 18.71 9.87 -15.57
C PRO A 25 18.79 11.38 -15.32
N LYS A 26 19.10 12.17 -16.35
CA LYS A 26 19.03 13.63 -16.25
C LYS A 26 17.57 14.04 -16.30
N PHE A 27 17.06 14.64 -15.22
CA PHE A 27 15.71 15.20 -15.15
C PHE A 27 15.69 16.63 -15.71
N SER A 28 14.54 17.06 -16.24
CA SER A 28 14.34 18.43 -16.73
C SER A 28 14.07 19.42 -15.59
N ASP A 29 14.36 20.70 -15.82
CA ASP A 29 14.01 21.79 -14.89
C ASP A 29 12.51 21.80 -14.56
N GLU A 30 11.66 21.49 -15.55
CA GLU A 30 10.21 21.32 -15.37
C GLU A 30 9.86 20.20 -14.37
N THR A 31 10.63 19.10 -14.37
CA THR A 31 10.42 17.99 -13.43
C THR A 31 10.73 18.43 -12.01
N TYR A 32 11.82 19.19 -11.82
CA TYR A 32 12.17 19.73 -10.51
C TYR A 32 11.12 20.73 -10.02
N GLU A 33 10.68 21.65 -10.89
CA GLU A 33 9.64 22.62 -10.56
C GLU A 33 8.32 21.95 -10.17
N PHE A 34 7.94 20.86 -10.85
CA PHE A 34 6.75 20.10 -10.50
C PHE A 34 6.84 19.59 -9.07
N TYR A 35 7.92 18.89 -8.71
CA TYR A 35 8.07 18.30 -7.37
C TYR A 35 8.26 19.35 -6.26
N LEU A 36 8.92 20.46 -6.53
CA LEU A 36 9.06 21.56 -5.57
C LEU A 36 7.72 22.19 -5.19
N LYS A 37 6.71 22.14 -6.08
CA LYS A 37 5.36 22.66 -5.83
C LYS A 37 4.45 21.65 -5.10
N GLN A 38 4.87 20.39 -4.96
CA GLN A 38 4.04 19.35 -4.36
C GLN A 38 3.99 19.44 -2.83
N LYS A 39 2.79 19.26 -2.26
CA LYS A 39 2.63 18.99 -0.82
C LYS A 39 2.87 17.51 -0.54
N ASN A 40 3.31 17.17 0.68
CA ASN A 40 3.61 15.79 1.08
C ASN A 40 2.47 14.80 0.72
N TRP A 41 1.22 15.16 1.01
CA TRP A 41 0.07 14.29 0.71
C TRP A 41 -0.19 14.10 -0.79
N MET A 42 0.06 15.12 -1.62
CA MET A 42 -0.10 15.03 -3.08
C MET A 42 0.98 14.11 -3.65
N LEU A 43 2.23 14.30 -3.22
CA LEU A 43 3.35 13.46 -3.62
C LEU A 43 3.12 11.99 -3.26
N GLN A 44 2.68 11.71 -2.03
CA GLN A 44 2.37 10.35 -1.60
C GLN A 44 1.27 9.72 -2.45
N LYS A 45 0.22 10.47 -2.78
CA LYS A 45 -0.87 10.00 -3.63
C LYS A 45 -0.36 9.65 -5.03
N ASP A 46 0.43 10.52 -5.64
CA ASP A 46 0.97 10.32 -6.98
C ASP A 46 1.92 9.11 -7.03
N ILE A 47 2.84 8.99 -6.06
CA ILE A 47 3.76 7.86 -5.98
C ILE A 47 2.99 6.55 -5.80
N ARG A 48 1.99 6.50 -4.91
CA ARG A 48 1.17 5.30 -4.69
C ARG A 48 0.40 4.90 -5.93
N GLN A 49 -0.21 5.87 -6.62
CA GLN A 49 -0.94 5.61 -7.87
C GLN A 49 0.00 5.04 -8.94
N LYS A 50 1.15 5.68 -9.18
CA LYS A 50 2.15 5.19 -10.15
C LYS A 50 2.65 3.80 -9.78
N SER A 51 2.95 3.57 -8.50
CA SER A 51 3.42 2.26 -8.03
C SER A 51 2.36 1.17 -8.23
N PHE A 52 1.09 1.49 -8.00
CA PHE A 52 -0.03 0.57 -8.24
C PHE A 52 -0.18 0.23 -9.73
N GLU A 53 -0.09 1.21 -10.61
CA GLU A 53 -0.17 1.01 -12.06
C GLU A 53 1.04 0.23 -12.61
N LEU A 54 2.23 0.45 -12.06
CA LEU A 54 3.44 -0.30 -12.41
C LEU A 54 3.38 -1.75 -11.92
N ALA A 55 2.86 -1.97 -10.71
CA ALA A 55 2.71 -3.31 -10.14
C ALA A 55 1.62 -4.13 -10.85
N PHE A 56 0.57 -3.47 -11.33
CA PHE A 56 -0.56 -4.09 -12.03
C PHE A 56 -0.84 -3.34 -13.35
N PRO A 57 -0.06 -3.59 -14.41
CA PRO A 57 -0.23 -2.88 -15.69
C PRO A 57 -1.61 -3.16 -16.32
N ASN A 58 -2.11 -4.39 -16.16
CA ASN A 58 -3.41 -4.79 -16.67
C ASN A 58 -4.55 -4.13 -15.86
N SER A 59 -5.49 -3.48 -16.55
CA SER A 59 -6.66 -2.85 -15.91
C SER A 59 -7.53 -3.84 -15.15
N ASP A 60 -7.60 -5.08 -15.62
CA ASP A 60 -8.45 -6.13 -15.05
C ASP A 60 -7.84 -6.67 -13.77
N GLU A 61 -6.52 -6.83 -13.74
CA GLU A 61 -5.77 -7.16 -12.53
C GLU A 61 -5.90 -6.06 -11.47
N ARG A 62 -5.85 -4.78 -11.87
CA ARG A 62 -6.10 -3.66 -10.96
C ARG A 62 -7.50 -3.70 -10.39
N LEU A 63 -8.51 -3.91 -11.24
CA LEU A 63 -9.90 -3.97 -10.80
C LEU A 63 -10.12 -5.15 -9.84
N GLU A 64 -9.57 -6.31 -10.16
CA GLU A 64 -9.66 -7.51 -9.34
C GLU A 64 -8.96 -7.32 -7.99
N PHE A 65 -7.76 -6.72 -7.98
CA PHE A 65 -7.07 -6.36 -6.74
C PHE A 65 -7.93 -5.45 -5.86
N MET A 66 -8.51 -4.39 -6.45
CA MET A 66 -9.32 -3.43 -5.70
C MET A 66 -10.60 -4.07 -5.16
N LYS A 67 -11.24 -4.98 -5.91
CA LYS A 67 -12.41 -5.74 -5.44
C LYS A 67 -12.06 -6.67 -4.27
N ASN A 68 -10.93 -7.37 -4.36
CA ASN A 68 -10.45 -8.21 -3.26
C ASN A 68 -10.10 -7.39 -2.02
N LEU A 69 -9.48 -6.21 -2.21
CA LEU A 69 -9.19 -5.28 -1.13
C LEU A 69 -10.47 -4.73 -0.49
N LEU A 70 -11.48 -4.36 -1.29
CA LEU A 70 -12.79 -3.94 -0.80
C LEU A 70 -13.40 -5.02 0.10
N ARG A 71 -13.44 -6.27 -0.38
CA ARG A 71 -13.96 -7.40 0.38
C ARG A 71 -13.26 -7.58 1.73
N TYR A 72 -11.94 -7.39 1.78
CA TYR A 72 -11.18 -7.44 3.03
C TYR A 72 -11.61 -6.35 4.01
N TYR A 73 -11.79 -5.11 3.53
CA TYR A 73 -12.22 -3.99 4.38
C TYR A 73 -13.69 -4.08 4.81
N GLU A 74 -14.58 -4.63 3.97
CA GLU A 74 -15.96 -4.94 4.37
C GLU A 74 -16.00 -5.95 5.53
N VAL A 75 -15.10 -6.93 5.53
CA VAL A 75 -14.97 -7.87 6.65
C VAL A 75 -14.44 -7.16 7.91
N ILE A 76 -13.43 -6.29 7.78
CA ILE A 76 -12.94 -5.49 8.92
C ILE A 76 -14.05 -4.61 9.51
N GLU A 77 -14.80 -3.89 8.67
CA GLU A 77 -15.91 -3.04 9.10
C GLU A 77 -16.93 -3.86 9.89
N LYS A 78 -17.29 -5.04 9.37
CA LYS A 78 -18.20 -5.96 10.05
C LYS A 78 -17.66 -6.43 11.41
N GLU A 79 -16.37 -6.75 11.52
CA GLU A 79 -15.76 -7.14 12.80
C GLU A 79 -15.84 -6.00 13.83
N TYR A 80 -15.61 -4.74 13.40
CA TYR A 80 -15.81 -3.59 14.29
C TYR A 80 -17.28 -3.40 14.69
N ASP A 81 -18.23 -3.59 13.77
CA ASP A 81 -19.66 -3.56 14.07
C ASP A 81 -20.05 -4.64 15.08
N ASP A 82 -19.49 -5.85 14.95
CA ASP A 82 -19.75 -6.95 15.88
C ASP A 82 -19.16 -6.66 17.27
N VAL A 83 -18.01 -6.00 17.35
CA VAL A 83 -17.47 -5.47 18.61
C VAL A 83 -18.33 -4.32 19.16
N ASP A 84 -18.96 -3.51 18.32
CA ASP A 84 -19.86 -2.46 18.82
C ASP A 84 -21.11 -3.04 19.48
N LYS A 85 -21.62 -4.16 18.95
CA LYS A 85 -22.84 -4.84 19.45
C LYS A 85 -22.67 -5.45 20.85
N ILE A 86 -21.44 -5.76 21.29
CA ILE A 86 -21.21 -6.28 22.64
C ILE A 86 -21.30 -5.21 23.72
N ILE A 87 -21.36 -3.92 23.35
CA ILE A 87 -21.38 -2.81 24.29
C ILE A 87 -22.76 -2.70 24.93
N PRO A 88 -22.86 -2.71 26.28
CA PRO A 88 -24.14 -2.56 26.96
C PRO A 88 -24.84 -1.25 26.61
N LEU A 89 -26.13 -1.34 26.27
CA LEU A 89 -27.01 -0.19 26.02
C LEU A 89 -27.80 0.20 27.28
N ASP A 90 -28.01 -0.73 28.21
CA ASP A 90 -28.68 -0.46 29.47
C ASP A 90 -27.73 0.28 30.44
N ARG A 91 -28.16 1.46 30.89
CA ARG A 91 -27.43 2.30 31.85
C ARG A 91 -27.26 1.65 33.22
N ASN A 92 -28.11 0.70 33.58
CA ASN A 92 -28.02 -0.03 34.85
C ASN A 92 -27.00 -1.17 34.79
N HIS A 93 -26.49 -1.53 33.60
CA HIS A 93 -25.48 -2.57 33.49
C HIS A 93 -24.18 -2.13 34.17
N ALA A 94 -23.59 -3.00 34.99
CA ALA A 94 -22.41 -2.69 35.81
C ALA A 94 -21.21 -2.14 34.99
N PHE A 95 -21.12 -2.51 33.71
CA PHE A 95 -20.06 -2.08 32.81
C PHE A 95 -20.43 -0.95 31.85
N TYR A 96 -21.67 -0.42 31.88
CA TYR A 96 -22.18 0.54 30.90
C TYR A 96 -21.21 1.72 30.68
N PHE A 97 -20.92 2.48 31.75
CA PHE A 97 -20.11 3.69 31.63
C PHE A 97 -18.68 3.40 31.14
N LYS A 98 -18.07 2.33 31.64
CA LYS A 98 -16.70 1.92 31.25
C LYS A 98 -16.65 1.54 29.76
N MET A 99 -17.61 0.77 29.28
CA MET A 99 -17.66 0.34 27.87
C MET A 99 -17.99 1.50 26.93
N GLN A 100 -18.87 2.43 27.33
CA GLN A 100 -19.18 3.63 26.55
C GLN A 100 -17.97 4.58 26.46
N GLU A 101 -17.23 4.77 27.56
CA GLU A 101 -15.99 5.54 27.55
C GLU A 101 -14.93 4.90 26.65
N TRP A 102 -14.78 3.57 26.75
CA TRP A 102 -13.88 2.81 25.88
C TRP A 102 -14.27 2.94 24.41
N LYS A 103 -15.56 2.80 24.07
CA LYS A 103 -16.07 2.99 22.71
C LYS A 103 -15.62 4.33 22.13
N SER A 104 -15.86 5.41 22.87
CA SER A 104 -15.53 6.76 22.45
C SER A 104 -14.03 6.97 22.24
N LYS A 105 -13.18 6.35 23.06
CA LYS A 105 -11.72 6.54 23.03
C LYS A 105 -11.00 5.60 22.07
N VAL A 106 -11.55 4.41 21.83
CA VAL A 106 -10.85 3.31 21.17
C VAL A 106 -11.58 2.81 19.94
N LEU A 107 -12.89 2.57 20.00
CA LEU A 107 -13.62 1.90 18.90
C LEU A 107 -14.08 2.87 17.81
N SER A 108 -14.59 4.05 18.18
CA SER A 108 -15.22 4.97 17.23
C SER A 108 -14.29 5.42 16.11
N GLY A 109 -13.01 5.64 16.39
CA GLY A 109 -12.03 6.04 15.38
C GLY A 109 -11.81 4.95 14.32
N PRO A 110 -11.34 3.75 14.72
CA PRO A 110 -11.17 2.62 13.82
C PRO A 110 -12.43 2.20 13.05
N LEU A 111 -13.59 2.16 13.72
CA LEU A 111 -14.87 1.84 13.06
C LEU A 111 -15.17 2.82 11.91
N ASN A 112 -15.08 4.13 12.18
CA ASN A 112 -15.25 5.15 11.15
C ASN A 112 -14.14 5.07 10.07
N GLY A 113 -12.92 4.70 10.45
CA GLY A 113 -11.82 4.47 9.52
C GLY A 113 -12.12 3.36 8.53
N ALA A 114 -12.56 2.20 9.00
CA ALA A 114 -12.93 1.06 8.16
C ALA A 114 -14.06 1.42 7.19
N SER A 115 -15.10 2.11 7.68
CA SER A 115 -16.23 2.54 6.83
C SER A 115 -15.80 3.54 5.75
N ASN A 116 -14.88 4.45 6.09
CA ASN A 116 -14.28 5.36 5.11
C ASN A 116 -13.45 4.61 4.07
N ASP A 117 -12.68 3.59 4.47
CA ASP A 117 -11.88 2.77 3.55
C ASP A 117 -12.77 2.03 2.55
N VAL A 118 -13.86 1.40 3.01
CA VAL A 118 -14.89 0.77 2.16
C VAL A 118 -15.45 1.79 1.16
N THR A 119 -15.93 2.94 1.64
CA THR A 119 -16.51 3.99 0.79
C THR A 119 -15.52 4.51 -0.26
N ASN A 120 -14.25 4.68 0.12
CA ASN A 120 -13.22 5.16 -0.78
C ASN A 120 -12.87 4.11 -1.85
N LEU A 121 -12.77 2.84 -1.46
CA LEU A 121 -12.52 1.74 -2.39
C LEU A 121 -13.67 1.56 -3.38
N GLU A 122 -14.93 1.64 -2.94
CA GLU A 122 -16.08 1.62 -3.85
C GLU A 122 -16.01 2.73 -4.90
N LYS A 123 -15.65 3.95 -4.49
CA LYS A 123 -15.50 5.09 -5.42
C LYS A 123 -14.39 4.84 -6.43
N LEU A 124 -13.27 4.28 -6.00
CA LEU A 124 -12.15 3.94 -6.87
C LEU A 124 -12.50 2.81 -7.85
N ILE A 125 -13.17 1.76 -7.38
CA ILE A 125 -13.67 0.67 -8.24
C ILE A 125 -14.62 1.23 -9.30
N LYS A 126 -15.61 2.04 -8.90
CA LYS A 126 -16.54 2.70 -9.85
C LYS A 126 -15.82 3.60 -10.85
N LYS A 127 -14.67 4.18 -10.49
CA LYS A 127 -13.84 4.97 -11.41
C LYS A 127 -13.13 4.06 -12.42
N LEU A 128 -12.47 3.01 -11.95
CA LEU A 128 -11.77 2.03 -12.80
C LEU A 128 -12.73 1.33 -13.78
N GLU A 129 -13.92 0.95 -13.31
CA GLU A 129 -14.94 0.33 -14.17
C GLU A 129 -15.45 1.28 -15.27
N ARG A 130 -15.52 2.59 -14.98
CA ARG A 130 -15.88 3.61 -15.99
C ARG A 130 -14.76 3.81 -16.99
N GLU A 131 -13.51 3.89 -16.54
CA GLU A 131 -12.34 4.01 -17.42
C GLU A 131 -12.29 2.83 -18.39
N LYS A 132 -12.48 1.60 -17.90
CA LYS A 132 -12.54 0.41 -18.77
C LYS A 132 -13.63 0.50 -19.84
N LYS A 133 -14.83 0.99 -19.50
CA LYS A 133 -15.95 1.13 -20.46
C LYS A 133 -15.72 2.15 -21.58
N LEU A 134 -14.76 3.06 -21.44
CA LEU A 134 -14.44 4.05 -22.47
C LEU A 134 -13.45 3.53 -23.52
N PHE A 135 -12.81 2.39 -23.26
CA PHE A 135 -11.81 1.77 -24.14
C PHE A 135 -12.25 0.42 -24.74
N VAL A 136 -13.52 0.05 -24.55
CA VAL A 136 -14.20 -1.09 -25.20
C VAL A 136 -15.22 -0.53 -26.19
#